data_AF-A0A657K4Y4-F1
#
_entry.id   AF-A0A657K4Y4-F1
#
_cell.length_a   1.000
_cell.length_b   1.000
_cell.length_c   1.000
_cell.angle_alpha   90.00
_cell.angle_beta   90.00
_cell.angle_gamma   90.00
#
_symmetry.space_group_name_H-M   'P 1'
#
loop_
_entity.id
_entity.type
_entity.pdbx_description
1 polymer ?
#
loop_
_entity_poly.entity_id
_entity_poly.type
_entity_poly.pdbx_seq_one_letter_code
_entity_poly.pdbx_strand_id
1 'polypeptide(L)' 'MNKQLTPFDMAIAAVGGTQRELAKRLGCTEQNISKLKKKGCIPTNNPELWVKATGLPKQKLFPQFYQ' A
#
# COMPACT_ATOMS: atom_id res chain seq x y z
N MET A 1 17.12 -14.18 -2.72
CA MET A 1 16.90 -12.74 -2.98
C MET A 1 16.07 -12.17 -1.84
N ASN A 2 16.67 -11.38 -0.94
CA ASN A 2 15.93 -10.72 0.13
C ASN A 2 15.13 -9.57 -0.49
N LYS A 3 13.90 -9.86 -0.93
CA LYS A 3 12.97 -8.83 -1.38
C LYS A 3 12.72 -7.91 -0.19
N GLN A 4 13.27 -6.70 -0.20
CA GLN A 4 12.85 -5.68 0.77
C GLN A 4 11.34 -5.54 0.61
N LEU A 5 10.59 -5.91 1.64
CA LEU A 5 9.14 -5.77 1.68
C LEU A 5 8.82 -4.29 1.53
N THR A 6 8.28 -3.90 0.38
CA THR A 6 7.82 -2.53 0.17
C THR A 6 6.55 -2.30 0.99
N PRO A 7 6.21 -1.04 1.33
CA PRO A 7 4.92 -0.71 1.92
C PRO A 7 3.73 -1.27 1.10
N PHE A 8 3.90 -1.35 -0.23
CA PHE A 8 2.92 -1.98 -1.12
C PHE A 8 2.80 -3.49 -0.91
N ASP A 9 3.90 -4.20 -0.77
CA ASP A 9 3.86 -5.65 -0.53
C ASP A 9 3.19 -5.95 0.82
N MET A 10 3.44 -5.13 1.85
CA MET A 10 2.76 -5.22 3.14
C MET A 10 1.25 -4.92 3.01
N ALA A 11 0.88 -3.83 2.31
CA ALA A 11 -0.51 -3.47 2.08
C ALA A 11 -1.27 -4.55 1.30
N ILE A 12 -0.66 -5.14 0.27
CA ILE A 12 -1.23 -6.23 -0.51
C ILE A 12 -1.43 -7.47 0.37
N ALA A 13 -0.43 -7.84 1.17
CA ALA A 13 -0.53 -8.97 2.09
C ALA A 13 -1.68 -8.79 3.10
N ALA A 14 -1.84 -7.58 3.65
CA ALA A 14 -2.85 -7.27 4.67
C ALA A 14 -4.30 -7.38 4.17
N VAL A 15 -4.54 -7.25 2.87
CA VAL A 15 -5.90 -7.30 2.29
C VAL A 15 -6.25 -8.63 1.61
N GLY A 16 -5.39 -9.65 1.73
CA GLY A 16 -5.62 -10.97 1.12
C GLY A 16 -4.67 -11.36 0.00
N GLY A 17 -3.55 -10.63 -0.17
CA GLY A 17 -2.43 -11.04 -1.01
C GLY A 17 -2.52 -10.64 -2.49
N THR A 18 -3.56 -9.92 -2.91
CA THR A 18 -3.73 -9.50 -4.32
C THR A 18 -3.84 -7.98 -4.48
N GLN A 19 -3.31 -7.46 -5.59
CA GLN A 19 -3.45 -6.03 -5.93
C GLN A 19 -4.91 -5.64 -6.20
N ARG A 20 -5.69 -6.57 -6.76
CA ARG A 20 -7.12 -6.42 -7.00
C ARG A 20 -7.89 -6.08 -5.73
N GLU A 21 -7.65 -6.84 -4.66
CA GLU A 21 -8.38 -6.63 -3.42
C GLU A 21 -7.97 -5.30 -2.76
N LEU A 22 -6.69 -4.93 -2.84
CA LEU A 22 -6.21 -3.62 -2.40
C LEU A 22 -6.88 -2.48 -3.17
N ALA A 23 -6.92 -2.60 -4.51
CA ALA A 23 -7.53 -1.61 -5.38
C ALA A 23 -9.03 -1.43 -5.08
N LYS A 24 -9.75 -2.54 -4.87
CA LYS A 24 -11.16 -2.56 -4.49
C LYS A 24 -11.41 -1.82 -3.17
N ARG A 25 -10.60 -2.06 -2.14
CA ARG A 25 -10.74 -1.38 -0.84
C ARG A 25 -10.37 0.11 -0.90
N LEU A 26 -9.45 0.48 -1.78
CA LEU A 26 -9.04 1.88 -2.00
C LEU A 26 -9.93 2.62 -2.99
N GLY A 27 -10.92 1.95 -3.61
CA GLY A 27 -11.79 2.56 -4.61
C GLY A 27 -11.07 2.97 -5.89
N CYS A 28 -9.99 2.28 -6.26
CA CYS A 28 -9.22 2.57 -7.47
C CYS A 28 -9.03 1.33 -8.35
N THR A 29 -8.34 1.50 -9.49
CA THR A 29 -8.05 0.39 -10.42
C THR A 29 -6.74 -0.32 -10.05
N GLU A 30 -6.63 -1.59 -10.45
CA GLU A 30 -5.39 -2.38 -10.30
C GLU A 30 -4.19 -1.73 -11.00
N GLN A 31 -4.43 -1.11 -12.15
CA GLN A 31 -3.41 -0.36 -12.89
C GLN A 31 -2.87 0.82 -12.08
N ASN A 32 -3.72 1.47 -11.27
CA ASN A 32 -3.28 2.54 -10.39
C ASN A 32 -2.32 1.97 -9.32
N ILE A 33 -2.67 0.85 -8.69
CA ILE A 33 -1.80 0.16 -7.72
C ILE A 33 -0.47 -0.25 -8.36
N SER A 34 -0.50 -0.81 -9.57
CA SER A 34 0.71 -1.17 -10.32
C SER A 34 1.61 0.04 -10.61
N LYS A 35 1.03 1.18 -11.00
CA LYS A 35 1.78 2.44 -11.22
C LYS A 35 2.40 2.95 -9.92
N LEU A 36 1.66 2.92 -8.82
CA LEU A 36 2.17 3.35 -7.51
C LEU A 36 3.27 2.40 -6.99
N LYS A 37 3.12 1.09 -7.18
CA LYS A 37 4.15 0.10 -6.85
C LYS A 37 5.45 0.36 -7.62
N LYS A 38 5.38 0.74 -8.90
CA LYS A 38 6.56 1.14 -9.69
C LYS A 38 7.24 2.40 -9.14
N LYS A 39 6.49 3.34 -8.55
CA LYS A 39 7.05 4.51 -7.85
C LYS A 39 7.67 4.16 -6.50
N GLY A 40 7.26 3.04 -5.88
CA GLY A 40 7.80 2.55 -4.62
C GLY A 40 7.25 3.24 -3.36
N CYS A 41 6.39 4.26 -3.50
CA CYS A 41 5.87 5.04 -2.39
C CYS A 41 4.33 5.12 -2.41
N ILE A 42 3.72 5.01 -1.22
CA ILE A 42 2.29 5.19 -1.05
C ILE A 42 1.96 6.70 -1.06
N PRO A 43 0.95 7.16 -1.82
CA PRO A 43 0.54 8.56 -1.84
C PRO A 43 0.13 9.07 -0.46
N THR A 44 0.61 10.26 -0.12
CA THR A 44 0.44 10.86 1.21
C THR A 44 -0.80 11.76 1.29
N ASN A 45 -1.54 11.91 0.19
CA ASN A 45 -2.71 12.78 0.13
C ASN A 45 -3.89 12.25 0.95
N ASN A 46 -3.98 10.95 1.20
CA ASN A 46 -5.07 10.33 1.96
C ASN A 46 -4.59 9.16 2.83
N PRO A 47 -3.74 9.38 3.85
CA PRO A 47 -3.14 8.31 4.64
C PRO A 47 -4.19 7.52 5.45
N GLU A 48 -5.26 8.18 5.90
CA GLU A 48 -6.41 7.56 6.58
C GLU A 48 -7.07 6.47 5.74
N LEU A 49 -7.22 6.71 4.43
CA LEU A 49 -7.81 5.75 3.50
C LEU A 49 -6.99 4.44 3.45
N TRP A 50 -5.67 4.56 3.42
CA TRP A 50 -4.78 3.40 3.38
C TRP A 50 -4.80 2.63 4.70
N VAL A 51 -4.80 3.32 5.83
CA VAL A 51 -4.94 2.69 7.16
C VAL A 51 -6.27 1.95 7.24
N LYS A 52 -7.38 2.58 6.83
CA LYS A 52 -8.71 1.96 6.84
C LYS A 52 -8.81 0.76 5.89
N ALA A 53 -8.22 0.84 4.70
CA ALA A 53 -8.27 -0.23 3.70
C ALA A 53 -7.42 -1.45 4.11
N THR A 54 -6.22 -1.21 4.64
CA THR A 54 -5.24 -2.26 4.93
C THR A 54 -5.23 -2.72 6.38
N GLY A 55 -5.75 -1.92 7.31
CA GLY A 55 -5.61 -2.13 8.75
C GLY A 55 -4.19 -1.91 9.29
N LEU A 56 -3.25 -1.48 8.45
CA LEU A 56 -1.86 -1.28 8.85
C LEU A 56 -1.65 0.12 9.46
N PRO A 57 -0.75 0.24 10.45
CA PRO A 57 -0.40 1.54 11.02
C PRO A 57 0.34 2.42 10.00
N LYS A 58 0.20 3.74 10.13
CA LYS A 58 0.84 4.74 9.26
C LYS A 58 2.35 4.53 9.14
N GLN A 59 3.03 4.10 10.21
CA GLN A 59 4.47 3.79 10.21
C GLN A 59 4.87 2.71 9.20
N LYS A 60 4.03 1.68 9.00
CA LYS A 60 4.29 0.60 8.04
C LYS A 60 3.97 1.01 6.60
N LEU A 61 2.97 1.88 6.43
CA LEU A 61 2.53 2.37 5.13
C LEU A 61 3.40 3.53 4.61
N PHE A 62 3.93 4.35 5.51
CA PHE A 62 4.68 5.57 5.20
C PHE A 62 6.01 5.63 5.96
N PRO A 63 6.90 4.64 5.77
CA PRO A 63 8.17 4.58 6.52
C PRO A 63 9.06 5.82 6.31
N GLN A 64 8.91 6.53 5.19
CA GLN A 64 9.68 7.75 4.90
C GLN A 64 9.48 8.89 5.91
N PHE A 65 8.40 8.88 6.71
CA PHE A 65 8.12 9.92 7.70
C PHE A 65 8.50 9.55 9.12
N TYR A 66 8.94 8.31 9.35
CA TYR A 66 9.19 7.76 10.68
C TYR A 66 10.61 7.17 10.77
N GLN A 67 11.54 7.74 10.01
CA GLN A 67 12.97 7.42 10.09
C GLN A 67 13.58 7.90 11.40
#